data_AF-A0A0G4NM27-F1
#
_entry.id   AF-A0A0G4NM27-F1
#
_cell.length_a   1.000
_cell.length_b   1.000
_cell.length_c   1.000
_cell.angle_alpha   90.00
_cell.angle_beta   90.00
_cell.angle_gamma   90.00
#
_symmetry.space_group_name_H-M   'P 1'
#
loop_
_entity.id
_entity.type
_entity.pdbx_description
1 polymer ?
#
loop_
_entity_poly.entity_id
_entity_poly.type
_entity_poly.pdbx_seq_one_letter_code
_entity_poly.pdbx_strand_id
1 'polypeptide(L)'
;NFSNQETSVTIGESIRDEDVYILQSTATGDVNEGLMEMLIMIHACRTASARRITAVIPCYPYARQDKKDRSRAPISARLIANMLQTAGANHIITMDLHASQIQGFFSVPCDNLYAE
;
A
#
# COMPACT_ATOMS: atom_id res chain seq x y z
N ASN A 1 -4.31 11.66 15.41
CA ASN A 1 -5.71 11.59 14.92
C ASN A 1 -6.50 12.78 15.41
N PHE A 2 -7.42 13.28 14.60
CA PHE A 2 -8.37 14.32 14.98
C PHE A 2 -9.40 13.77 15.99
N SER A 3 -10.21 14.65 16.60
CA SER A 3 -11.25 14.25 17.56
C SER A 3 -12.32 13.32 16.97
N ASN A 4 -12.49 13.34 15.64
CA ASN A 4 -13.36 12.43 14.89
C ASN A 4 -12.63 11.16 14.38
N GLN A 5 -11.41 10.89 14.86
CA GLN A 5 -10.58 9.74 14.51
C GLN A 5 -9.99 9.74 13.10
N GLU A 6 -10.07 10.85 12.35
CA GLU A 6 -9.36 10.95 11.07
C GLU A 6 -7.84 10.94 11.27
N THR A 7 -7.15 10.18 10.41
CA THR A 7 -5.70 10.10 10.35
C THR A 7 -5.12 11.41 9.83
N SER A 8 -4.09 11.92 10.49
CA SER A 8 -3.36 13.13 10.09
C SER A 8 -1.88 12.79 9.98
N VAL A 9 -1.27 13.13 8.84
CA VAL A 9 0.13 12.83 8.54
C VAL A 9 0.82 14.14 8.20
N THR A 10 1.96 14.39 8.84
CA THR A 10 2.86 15.51 8.53
C THR A 10 4.28 14.99 8.41
N ILE A 11 4.95 15.33 7.31
CA ILE A 11 6.36 14.98 7.11
C ILE A 11 7.21 16.04 7.79
N GLY A 12 8.09 15.62 8.71
CA GLY A 12 8.85 16.54 9.57
C GLY A 12 10.03 17.24 8.90
N GLU A 13 10.44 16.78 7.72
CA GLU A 13 11.60 17.30 6.99
C GLU A 13 11.37 17.31 5.46
N SER A 14 12.26 17.97 4.74
CA SER A 14 12.21 18.00 3.28
C SER A 14 12.63 16.64 2.71
N ILE A 15 11.77 16.06 1.89
CA ILE A 15 12.01 14.81 1.15
C ILE A 15 12.03 15.05 -0.37
N ARG A 16 12.20 16.30 -0.79
CA ARG A 16 12.24 16.66 -2.22
C ARG A 16 13.39 15.95 -2.91
N ASP A 17 13.11 15.38 -4.07
CA ASP A 17 14.06 14.63 -4.89
C ASP A 17 14.69 13.41 -4.18
N GLU A 18 14.11 12.95 -3.07
CA GLU A 18 14.59 11.77 -2.34
C GLU A 18 13.86 10.47 -2.71
N ASP A 19 14.54 9.36 -2.46
CA ASP A 19 13.97 8.01 -2.55
C ASP A 19 13.38 7.62 -1.19
N VAL A 20 12.05 7.60 -1.08
CA VAL A 20 11.33 7.35 0.16
C VAL A 20 10.80 5.92 0.19
N TYR A 21 11.04 5.24 1.31
CA TYR A 21 10.50 3.90 1.59
C TYR A 21 9.51 4.01 2.73
N ILE A 22 8.25 3.65 2.48
CA ILE A 22 7.19 3.66 3.48
C ILE A 22 6.92 2.22 3.88
N LEU A 23 7.33 1.85 5.09
CA LEU A 23 7.06 0.55 5.67
C LEU A 23 5.74 0.60 6.45
N GLN A 24 4.78 -0.23 6.06
CA GLN A 24 3.55 -0.41 6.83
C GLN A 24 3.23 -1.89 6.96
N SER A 25 3.03 -2.34 8.21
CA SER A 25 2.52 -3.67 8.51
C SER A 25 1.16 -3.50 9.18
N THR A 26 0.11 -3.99 8.53
CA THR A 26 -1.22 -3.94 9.14
C THR A 26 -1.30 -4.90 10.32
N ALA A 27 -1.63 -4.37 11.50
CA ALA A 27 -1.89 -5.20 12.68
C ALA A 27 -3.20 -5.99 12.50
N THR A 28 -3.29 -7.15 13.15
CA THR A 28 -4.54 -7.92 13.17
C THR A 28 -5.60 -7.12 13.92
N GLY A 29 -6.65 -6.69 13.22
CA GLY A 29 -7.71 -5.83 13.78
C GLY A 29 -7.80 -4.46 13.10
N ASP A 30 -6.68 -3.94 12.59
CA ASP A 30 -6.56 -2.52 12.16
C ASP A 30 -6.18 -2.38 10.68
N VAL A 31 -6.52 -3.39 9.87
CA VAL A 31 -6.13 -3.48 8.45
C VAL A 31 -6.53 -2.24 7.66
N ASN A 32 -7.72 -1.70 7.91
CA ASN A 32 -8.22 -0.53 7.21
C ASN A 32 -7.54 0.76 7.65
N GLU A 33 -7.25 0.91 8.94
CA GLU A 33 -6.58 2.10 9.46
C GLU A 33 -5.14 2.17 8.94
N GLY A 34 -4.39 1.07 9.04
CA GLY A 34 -3.03 1.00 8.52
C GLY A 34 -2.97 1.19 6.99
N LEU A 35 -3.94 0.66 6.25
CA LEU A 35 -4.07 0.91 4.81
C LEU A 35 -4.31 2.40 4.52
N MET A 36 -5.27 3.03 5.20
CA MET A 36 -5.58 4.44 4.98
C MET A 36 -4.41 5.34 5.37
N GLU A 37 -3.76 5.08 6.50
CA GLU A 37 -2.55 5.79 6.92
C GLU A 37 -1.45 5.69 5.86
N MET A 38 -1.22 4.49 5.32
CA MET A 38 -0.23 4.29 4.25
C MET A 38 -0.56 5.08 2.99
N LEU A 39 -1.83 5.07 2.55
CA LEU A 39 -2.27 5.82 1.37
C LEU A 39 -2.07 7.33 1.55
N ILE A 40 -2.38 7.85 2.75
CA ILE A 40 -2.18 9.25 3.10
C ILE A 40 -0.68 9.59 3.13
N MET A 41 0.17 8.74 3.71
CA MET A 41 1.63 8.93 3.72
C MET A 41 2.23 8.93 2.31
N ILE A 42 1.82 8.00 1.45
CA ILE A 42 2.26 7.95 0.04
C ILE A 42 1.85 9.26 -0.65
N HIS A 43 0.61 9.70 -0.46
CA HIS A 43 0.12 10.92 -1.08
C HIS A 43 0.88 12.16 -0.59
N ALA A 44 1.15 12.25 0.71
CA ALA A 44 1.95 13.32 1.30
C ALA A 44 3.38 13.34 0.73
N CYS A 45 4.00 12.17 0.53
CA CYS A 45 5.33 12.09 -0.06
C CYS A 45 5.34 12.56 -1.52
N ARG A 46 4.31 12.21 -2.27
CA ARG A 46 4.15 12.63 -3.67
C ARG A 46 3.97 14.15 -3.79
N THR A 47 3.13 14.75 -2.96
CA THR A 47 2.90 16.21 -2.97
C THR A 47 4.12 16.98 -2.46
N ALA A 48 4.91 16.38 -1.55
CA ALA A 48 6.20 16.91 -1.11
C ALA A 48 7.34 16.74 -2.14
N SER A 49 7.04 16.24 -3.35
CA SER A 49 8.00 16.09 -4.46
C SER A 49 9.12 15.07 -4.22
N ALA A 50 8.82 13.97 -3.53
CA ALA A 50 9.73 12.82 -3.51
C ALA A 50 10.04 12.33 -4.94
N ARG A 51 11.30 11.96 -5.21
CA ARG A 51 11.73 11.43 -6.52
C ARG A 51 11.09 10.07 -6.80
N ARG A 52 11.07 9.20 -5.78
CA ARG A 52 10.52 7.85 -5.87
C ARG A 52 9.94 7.42 -4.54
N ILE A 53 8.77 6.79 -4.56
CA ILE A 53 8.07 6.28 -3.39
C ILE A 53 7.93 4.77 -3.52
N THR A 54 8.55 4.03 -2.62
CA THR A 54 8.44 2.57 -2.51
C THR A 54 7.57 2.21 -1.32
N ALA A 55 6.46 1.52 -1.58
CA ALA A 55 5.58 0.98 -0.55
C ALA A 55 6.07 -0.40 -0.13
N VAL A 56 6.55 -0.53 1.11
CA VAL A 56 7.01 -1.80 1.68
C VAL A 56 5.89 -2.35 2.58
N ILE A 57 5.29 -3.46 2.16
CA ILE A 57 4.10 -4.05 2.75
C ILE A 57 4.38 -5.51 3.10
N PRO A 58 4.94 -5.81 4.29
CA PRO A 58 5.29 -7.19 4.66
C PRO A 58 4.10 -8.15 4.63
N CYS A 59 2.90 -7.68 4.97
CA CYS A 59 1.66 -8.46 4.89
C CYS A 59 0.64 -7.71 4.03
N TYR A 60 0.45 -8.16 2.79
CA TYR A 60 -0.44 -7.49 1.85
C TYR A 60 -1.91 -7.59 2.28
N PRO A 61 -2.60 -6.46 2.52
CA PRO A 61 -3.96 -6.49 3.02
C PRO A 61 -4.91 -6.99 1.93
N TYR A 62 -5.97 -7.68 2.34
CA TYR A 62 -6.99 -8.23 1.43
C TYR A 62 -6.49 -9.26 0.40
N ALA A 63 -5.27 -9.80 0.55
CA ALA A 63 -4.67 -10.76 -0.39
C ALA A 63 -5.54 -12.01 -0.66
N ARG A 64 -6.40 -12.41 0.29
CA ARG A 64 -7.31 -13.56 0.14
C ARG A 64 -8.56 -13.30 -0.72
N GLN A 65 -8.77 -12.05 -1.13
CA GLN A 65 -9.86 -11.62 -2.02
C GLN A 65 -9.26 -11.26 -3.39
N ASP A 66 -8.53 -12.21 -3.96
CA ASP A 66 -7.76 -12.12 -5.21
C ASP A 66 -8.57 -12.51 -6.46
N LYS A 67 -9.74 -13.13 -6.29
CA LYS A 67 -10.61 -13.54 -7.38
C LYS A 67 -12.07 -13.36 -7.03
N LYS A 68 -12.91 -13.34 -8.07
CA LYS A 68 -14.36 -13.35 -7.93
C LYS A 68 -14.83 -14.77 -7.62
N ASP A 69 -15.00 -15.08 -6.33
CA ASP A 69 -15.44 -16.39 -5.83
C ASP A 69 -16.95 -16.65 -6.05
N ARG A 70 -17.75 -15.58 -6.09
CA ARG A 70 -19.20 -15.63 -6.32
C ARG A 70 -19.70 -14.44 -7.14
N SER A 71 -20.93 -14.52 -7.64
CA SER A 71 -21.55 -13.39 -8.32
C SER A 71 -21.57 -12.15 -7.42
N ARG A 72 -21.19 -10.99 -7.97
CA ARG A 72 -21.13 -9.68 -7.29
C ARG A 72 -20.12 -9.57 -6.13
N ALA A 73 -19.17 -10.51 -5.99
CA ALA A 73 -18.04 -10.32 -5.07
C ALA A 73 -17.00 -9.33 -5.62
N PRO A 74 -16.34 -8.54 -4.75
CA PRO A 74 -15.23 -7.69 -5.12
C PRO A 74 -13.95 -8.50 -5.34
N ILE A 75 -12.99 -7.91 -6.05
CA ILE A 75 -11.59 -8.35 -6.08
C ILE A 75 -10.79 -7.30 -5.30
N SER A 76 -10.88 -7.37 -3.97
CA SER A 76 -10.36 -6.32 -3.10
C SER A 76 -8.84 -6.18 -3.19
N ALA A 77 -8.10 -7.27 -3.40
CA ALA A 77 -6.65 -7.21 -3.64
C ALA A 77 -6.32 -6.32 -4.86
N ARG A 78 -7.08 -6.41 -5.95
CA ARG A 78 -6.91 -5.54 -7.13
C ARG A 78 -7.28 -4.09 -6.82
N LEU A 79 -8.31 -3.86 -6.00
CA LEU A 79 -8.67 -2.51 -5.55
C LEU A 79 -7.54 -1.88 -4.73
N ILE A 80 -6.96 -2.60 -3.76
CA ILE A 80 -5.82 -2.12 -2.97
C ILE A 80 -4.64 -1.76 -3.88
N ALA A 81 -4.29 -2.64 -4.83
CA ALA A 81 -3.21 -2.37 -5.78
C ALA A 81 -3.45 -1.07 -6.56
N ASN A 82 -4.68 -0.84 -7.04
CA ASN A 82 -5.04 0.39 -7.74
C ASN A 82 -4.95 1.62 -6.83
N MET A 83 -5.38 1.52 -5.57
CA MET A 83 -5.33 2.65 -4.63
C MET A 83 -3.90 3.06 -4.30
N LEU A 84 -3.00 2.11 -4.03
CA LEU A 84 -1.58 2.39 -3.77
C LEU A 84 -0.91 3.14 -4.94
N GLN A 85 -1.18 2.69 -6.16
CA GLN A 85 -0.66 3.31 -7.38
C GLN A 85 -1.27 4.70 -7.61
N THR A 86 -2.58 4.84 -7.38
CA THR A 86 -3.28 6.13 -7.50
C THR A 86 -2.77 7.15 -6.49
N ALA A 87 -2.52 6.72 -5.24
CA ALA A 87 -1.94 7.55 -4.20
C ALA A 87 -0.56 8.09 -4.61
N GLY A 88 0.26 7.25 -5.25
CA GLY A 88 1.55 7.67 -5.81
C GLY A 88 2.69 6.67 -5.70
N ALA A 89 2.46 5.43 -5.27
CA ALA A 89 3.54 4.46 -5.13
C ALA A 89 4.14 4.12 -6.51
N ASN A 90 5.46 4.23 -6.64
CA ASN A 90 6.21 3.92 -7.85
C ASN A 90 6.75 2.49 -7.86
N HIS A 91 6.87 1.87 -6.69
CA HIS A 91 7.39 0.53 -6.50
C HIS A 91 6.72 -0.11 -5.28
N ILE A 92 6.43 -1.41 -5.36
CA ILE A 92 5.89 -2.19 -4.24
C ILE A 92 6.90 -3.25 -3.85
N ILE A 93 7.17 -3.40 -2.56
CA ILE A 93 7.88 -4.54 -2.00
C ILE A 93 6.93 -5.22 -1.02
N THR A 94 6.71 -6.51 -1.17
CA THR A 94 5.83 -7.29 -0.30
C THR A 94 6.41 -8.67 -0.03
N MET A 95 5.75 -9.47 0.80
CA MET A 95 6.22 -10.79 1.18
C MET A 95 5.06 -11.79 1.21
N ASP A 96 5.31 -12.99 0.70
CA ASP A 96 4.39 -14.14 0.74
C ASP A 96 2.94 -13.82 0.37
N LEU A 97 2.77 -13.21 -0.81
CA LEU A 97 1.43 -13.00 -1.37
C LEU A 97 0.62 -14.30 -1.39
N HIS A 98 -0.62 -14.24 -0.91
CA HIS A 98 -1.53 -15.38 -0.84
C HIS A 98 -1.66 -16.14 -2.19
N ALA A 99 -1.67 -15.38 -3.28
CA ALA A 99 -1.65 -15.90 -4.64
C ALA A 99 -0.62 -15.10 -5.46
N SER A 100 0.28 -15.79 -6.17
CA SER A 100 1.35 -15.13 -6.93
C SER A 100 0.83 -14.24 -8.05
N GLN A 101 -0.37 -14.53 -8.58
CA GLN A 101 -1.04 -13.72 -9.60
C GLN A 101 -1.35 -12.29 -9.14
N ILE A 102 -1.38 -12.03 -7.83
CA ILE A 102 -1.58 -10.69 -7.26
C ILE A 102 -0.47 -9.73 -7.72
N GLN A 103 0.75 -10.22 -8.00
CA GLN A 103 1.81 -9.38 -8.59
C GLN A 103 1.35 -8.74 -9.91
N GLY A 104 0.58 -9.47 -10.72
CA GLY A 104 -0.01 -8.95 -11.96
C GLY A 104 -1.11 -7.91 -11.75
N PHE A 105 -1.52 -7.64 -10.50
CA PHE A 105 -2.44 -6.54 -10.20
C PHE A 105 -1.76 -5.17 -10.21
N PHE A 106 -0.44 -5.11 -10.15
CA PHE A 106 0.31 -3.87 -10.20
C PHE A 106 0.76 -3.57 -11.64
N SER A 107 0.62 -2.31 -12.04
CA SER A 107 1.25 -1.77 -13.26
C SER A 107 2.63 -1.17 -12.99
N VAL A 108 2.94 -0.89 -11.73
CA VAL A 108 4.28 -0.54 -11.26
C VAL A 108 5.06 -1.81 -10.90
N PRO A 109 6.41 -1.76 -10.86
CA PRO A 109 7.21 -2.89 -10.38
C PRO A 109 6.72 -3.37 -9.00
N CYS A 110 6.78 -4.68 -8.77
CA CYS A 110 6.36 -5.32 -7.53
C CYS A 110 7.29 -6.48 -7.21
N ASP A 111 8.10 -6.32 -6.17
CA ASP A 111 8.98 -7.37 -5.66
C ASP A 111 8.24 -8.14 -4.55
N ASN A 112 7.99 -9.44 -4.78
CA ASN A 112 7.42 -10.33 -3.78
C ASN A 112 8.52 -11.23 -3.20
N LEU A 113 8.92 -10.94 -1.97
CA LEU A 113 9.86 -11.73 -1.21
C LEU A 113 9.20 -13.01 -0.69
N TYR A 114 10.00 -14.02 -0.43
CA TYR A 114 9.56 -15.31 0.09
C TYR A 114 10.23 -15.58 1.43
N ALA A 115 9.46 -15.89 2.47
CA ALA A 115 10.01 -16.40 3.71
C ALA A 115 10.22 -17.92 3.56
N GLU A 116 11.48 -18.34 3.45
CA GLU A 116 11.88 -19.75 3.54
C GLU A 116 11.90 -20.24 5.00
#